data_AF-A0A2H1VCP6-F1
#
_entry.id   AF-A0A2H1VCP6-F1
#
_cell.length_a   1.000
_cell.length_b   1.000
_cell.length_c   1.000
_cell.angle_alpha   90.00
_cell.angle_beta   90.00
_cell.angle_gamma   90.00
#
_symmetry.space_group_name_H-M   'P 1'
#
loop_
_entity.id
_entity.type
_entity.pdbx_description
1 polymer ?
#
loop_
_entity_poly.entity_id
_entity_poly.type
_entity_poly.pdbx_seq_one_letter_code
_entity_poly.pdbx_strand_id
1 'polypeptide(L)' 'MKRYKNIKPTSGNIFINGRLRNEKSFRRRSCYILQDDKVQDMLTINESLHIAAELKLGNHISKQQKKRR' A
#
# COMPACT_ATOMS: atom_id res chain seq x y z
N MET A 1 -2.06 13.59 -21.22
CA MET A 1 -1.16 13.08 -20.16
C MET A 1 -0.56 14.25 -19.39
N LYS A 2 -1.11 14.61 -18.23
CA LYS A 2 -0.55 15.67 -17.39
C LYS A 2 0.68 15.13 -16.66
N ARG A 3 1.87 15.56 -17.07
CA ARG A 3 3.13 15.32 -16.35
C ARG A 3 3.07 16.10 -15.04
N TYR A 4 2.94 15.40 -13.91
CA TYR A 4 3.07 16.07 -12.61
C TYR A 4 4.50 16.59 -12.47
N LYS A 5 4.58 17.89 -12.18
CA LYS A 5 5.76 18.75 -12.15
C LYS A 5 6.88 18.16 -11.27
N ASN A 6 8.12 18.46 -11.67
CA ASN A 6 9.34 18.28 -10.88
C ASN A 6 9.17 18.82 -9.44
N ILE A 7 8.89 17.94 -8.48
CA ILE A 7 8.96 18.26 -7.05
C ILE A 7 10.43 18.10 -6.65
N LYS A 8 11.10 19.21 -6.30
CA LYS A 8 12.45 19.15 -5.71
C LYS A 8 12.36 18.28 -4.44
N PRO A 9 13.30 17.35 -4.19
CA PRO A 9 13.29 16.61 -2.93
C PRO A 9 13.42 17.62 -1.78
N THR A 10 12.40 17.67 -0.94
CA THR A 10 12.46 18.45 0.30
C THR A 10 13.48 17.80 1.22
N SER A 11 14.43 18.59 1.75
CA SER A 11 15.42 18.11 2.71
C SER A 11 14.78 17.90 4.09
N GLY A 12 15.22 16.86 4.81
CA GLY A 12 14.74 16.58 6.16
C GLY A 12 14.78 15.09 6.52
N ASN A 13 14.65 14.81 7.82
CA ASN A 13 14.62 13.45 8.34
C ASN A 13 13.18 13.07 8.69
N ILE A 14 12.75 11.87 8.26
CA ILE A 14 11.44 11.32 8.61
C ILE A 14 11.66 10.22 9.64
N PHE A 15 10.97 10.31 10.77
CA PHE A 15 11.05 9.33 11.85
C PHE A 15 9.73 8.56 11.96
N ILE A 16 9.81 7.26 12.20
CA ILE A 16 8.67 6.39 12.50
C ILE A 16 8.92 5.81 13.88
N ASN A 17 8.05 6.14 14.84
CA ASN A 17 8.18 5.72 16.25
C ASN A 17 9.57 6.07 16.82
N GLY A 18 10.04 7.30 16.58
CA GLY A 18 11.33 7.80 17.08
C GLY A 18 12.59 7.28 16.35
N ARG A 19 12.45 6.38 15.37
CA ARG A 19 13.58 5.83 14.60
C ARG A 19 13.60 6.38 13.17
N LEU A 20 14.79 6.60 12.62
CA LEU A 20 14.93 7.07 11.23
C LEU A 20 14.21 6.11 10.27
N ARG A 21 13.38 6.65 9.39
CA ARG A 21 12.55 5.87 8.47
C ARG A 21 13.40 5.08 7.49
N ASN A 22 13.33 3.76 7.57
CA ASN A 22 13.77 2.88 6.50
C ASN A 22 12.66 2.77 5.44
N GLU A 23 12.91 3.23 4.22
CA GLU A 23 11.89 3.35 3.19
C GLU A 23 11.31 1.99 2.75
N LYS A 24 12.15 0.97 2.55
CA LYS A 24 11.73 -0.39 2.16
C LYS A 24 10.79 -1.00 3.19
N SER A 25 11.16 -0.89 4.47
CA SER A 25 10.36 -1.41 5.58
C SER A 25 9.08 -0.62 5.80
N PHE A 26 9.15 0.71 5.62
CA PHE A 26 8.00 1.59 5.72
C PHE A 26 6.95 1.24 4.68
N ARG A 27 7.32 1.18 3.38
CA ARG A 27 6.40 0.81 2.29
C ARG A 27 5.68 -0.51 2.51
N ARG A 28 6.34 -1.50 3.15
CA ARG A 28 5.72 -2.79 3.44
C ARG A 28 4.66 -2.68 4.55
N ARG A 29 4.89 -1.84 5.56
CA ARG A 29 4.01 -1.68 6.73
C ARG A 29 2.91 -0.64 6.56
N SER A 30 3.16 0.43 5.83
CA SER A 30 2.20 1.50 5.61
C SER A 30 1.21 1.18 4.49
N CYS A 31 0.15 1.98 4.41
CA CYS A 31 -0.77 2.06 3.29
C CYS A 31 -0.88 3.54 2.89
N TYR A 32 -0.93 3.81 1.58
CA TYR A 32 -1.16 5.16 1.05
C TYR A 32 -2.24 5.06 -0.02
N ILE A 33 -3.34 5.78 0.18
CA ILE A 33 -4.47 5.82 -0.75
C ILE A 33 -4.32 7.11 -1.56
N LEU A 34 -4.20 6.95 -2.88
CA LEU A 34 -4.12 8.08 -3.81
C LEU A 34 -5.48 8.74 -3.99
N GLN A 35 -5.49 10.02 -4.35
CA GLN A 35 -6.72 10.74 -4.68
C GLN A 35 -7.39 10.16 -5.92
N ASP A 36 -6.61 9.91 -6.97
CA ASP A 36 -7.06 9.15 -8.15
C ASP A 36 -6.75 7.68 -7.90
N ASP A 37 -7.74 6.91 -7.45
CA ASP A 37 -7.62 5.47 -7.34
C ASP A 37 -7.81 4.78 -8.69
N LYS A 38 -7.10 3.68 -8.89
CA LYS A 38 -7.23 2.85 -10.09
C LYS A 38 -7.74 1.49 -9.67
N VAL A 39 -9.05 1.37 -9.57
CA VAL A 39 -9.72 0.10 -9.37
C VAL A 39 -9.82 -0.61 -10.73
N GLN A 40 -9.76 -1.94 -10.74
CA GLN A 40 -9.93 -2.72 -11.96
C GLN A 40 -11.42 -2.86 -12.27
N ASP A 41 -11.87 -2.30 -13.39
CA ASP A 41 -13.30 -2.22 -13.75
C ASP A 41 -13.97 -3.60 -13.93
N MET A 42 -13.18 -4.62 -14.30
CA MET A 42 -13.67 -5.98 -14.54
C MET A 42 -13.73 -6.84 -13.27
N LEU A 43 -13.39 -6.30 -12.10
CA LEU A 43 -13.45 -7.03 -10.84
C LEU A 43 -14.53 -6.44 -9.95
N THR A 44 -15.29 -7.33 -9.31
CA THR A 44 -16.14 -6.93 -8.20
C THR A 44 -15.28 -6.42 -7.03
N ILE A 45 -15.92 -5.66 -6.13
CA ILE A 45 -15.28 -5.17 -4.90
C ILE A 45 -14.71 -6.35 -4.08
N ASN A 46 -15.46 -7.45 -4.00
CA ASN A 46 -15.06 -8.62 -3.23
C ASN A 46 -13.81 -9.30 -3.82
N GLU A 47 -13.74 -9.45 -5.15
CA GLU A 47 -12.57 -10.03 -5.82
C GLU A 47 -11.33 -9.13 -5.63
N SER A 48 -11.51 -7.82 -5.80
CA SER A 48 -10.44 -6.84 -5.61
C SER A 48 -9.87 -6.89 -4.19
N LEU A 49 -10.74 -6.90 -3.18
CA LEU A 49 -10.34 -7.00 -1.78
C LEU A 49 -9.70 -8.36 -1.45
N HIS A 50 -10.22 -9.45 -2.00
CA HIS A 50 -9.66 -10.78 -1.80
C HIS A 50 -8.22 -10.87 -2.33
N ILE A 51 -7.97 -10.36 -3.54
CA ILE A 51 -6.63 -10.30 -4.15
C ILE A 51 -5.70 -9.39 -3.33
N ALA A 52 -6.20 -8.22 -2.91
CA ALA A 52 -5.42 -7.30 -2.07
C ALA A 52 -5.00 -7.95 -0.73
N ALA A 53 -5.91 -8.68 -0.09
CA ALA A 53 -5.64 -9.40 1.15
C ALA A 53 -4.60 -10.51 0.96
N GLU A 54 -4.72 -11.29 -0.13
CA GLU A 54 -3.74 -12.35 -0.46
C GLU A 54 -2.33 -11.78 -0.63
N LEU A 55 -2.19 -10.65 -1.35
CA LEU A 55 -0.91 -9.99 -1.62
C LEU A 55 -0.34 -9.28 -0.39
N LYS A 56 -1.18 -8.65 0.45
CA LYS A 56 -0.72 -7.83 1.58
C LYS A 56 -0.37 -8.67 2.82
N LEU A 57 -1.13 -9.73 3.11
CA LEU A 57 -0.99 -10.53 4.34
C LEU A 57 0.12 -11.58 4.25
N GLY A 58 0.62 -11.93 3.06
CA GLY A 58 1.70 -12.90 2.88
C GLY A 58 1.32 -14.35 3.24
N ASN A 59 2.28 -15.27 3.15
CA ASN A 59 2.00 -16.73 3.22
C ASN A 59 1.90 -17.30 4.64
N HIS A 60 2.20 -16.50 5.66
CA HIS A 60 2.18 -16.93 7.06
C HIS A 60 0.77 -16.90 7.69
N ILE A 61 -0.20 -16.28 7.01
CA ILE A 61 -1.61 -16.27 7.41
C ILE A 61 -2.36 -17.32 6.59
N SER A 62 -3.16 -18.16 7.24
CA SER A 62 -3.91 -19.21 6.54
C SER A 62 -4.98 -18.62 5.62
N LYS A 63 -5.34 -19.33 4.54
CA LYS A 63 -6.40 -18.89 3.61
C LYS A 63 -7.71 -18.57 4.33
N GLN A 64 -8.08 -19.38 5.32
CA GLN A 64 -9.29 -19.17 6.11
C GLN A 64 -9.20 -17.90 6.96
N GLN A 65 -8.03 -17.60 7.54
CA GLN A 65 -7.80 -16.37 8.28
C GLN A 65 -7.81 -15.14 7.39
N LYS A 66 -7.32 -15.24 6.15
CA LYS A 66 -7.38 -14.16 5.15
C LYS A 66 -8.82 -13.86 4.71
N LYS A 67 -9.64 -14.90 4.48
CA LYS A 67 -11.03 -14.75 4.04
C LYS A 67 -11.97 -14.15 5.11
N ARG A 68 -11.60 -14.23 6.39
CA ARG A 68 -12.40 -13.73 7.52
C ARG A 68 -12.13 -12.26 7.86
N ARG A 69 -11.05 -11.67 7.35
CA ARG A 69 -10.63 -10.28 7.59
C ARG A 69 -11.08 -9.39 6.44
#